data_AF-A0A3D0DJS5-F1
#
_entry.id   AF-A0A3D0DJS5-F1
#
_cell.length_a   1.000
_cell.length_b   1.000
_cell.length_c   1.000
_cell.angle_alpha   90.00
_cell.angle_beta   90.00
_cell.angle_gamma   90.00
#
_symmetry.space_group_name_H-M   'P 1'
#
loop_
_entity.id
_entity.type
_entity.pdbx_description
1 polymer ?
#
loop_
_entity_poly.entity_id
_entity_poly.type
_entity_poly.pdbx_seq_one_letter_code
_entity_poly.pdbx_strand_id
1 'polypeptide(L)'
;MTLAGAIVIGLIIVFGAGFIYITSRINSLEIASRDRGAEIDSTIWDRTFRLSKMIEVLRDKDIENDIDVPDTNAFGLGSSPMIQSMRAEQLDNADRKIRKILKEHPELIKEEEFRINLDKFNTARQELFAYSLAYNKCTGAYNSYISNIPASFVATLNKKSDRQLFGYIFAELKEEP
;
A
#
# COMPACT_ATOMS: atom_id res chain seq x y z
N MET A 1 12.93 11.89 54.19
CA MET A 1 13.06 12.33 52.77
C MET A 1 13.08 13.85 52.79
N THR A 2 14.10 14.50 52.22
CA THR A 2 14.08 15.96 52.09
C THR A 2 13.07 16.37 51.02
N LEU A 3 12.48 17.55 51.13
CA LEU A 3 11.55 18.09 50.13
C LEU A 3 12.17 18.05 48.72
N ALA A 4 13.46 18.37 48.61
CA ALA A 4 14.23 18.27 47.36
C ALA A 4 14.28 16.83 46.81
N GLY A 5 14.49 15.83 47.68
CA GLY A 5 14.49 14.42 47.27
C GLY A 5 13.13 13.96 46.72
N ALA A 6 12.04 14.38 47.35
CA ALA A 6 10.69 14.07 46.86
C ALA A 6 10.39 14.72 45.49
N ILE A 7 10.85 15.96 45.29
CA ILE A 7 10.73 16.66 44.00
C ILE A 7 11.49 15.93 42.89
N VAL A 8 12.74 15.51 43.16
CA VAL A 8 13.56 14.79 42.17
C VAL A 8 12.92 13.45 41.78
N ILE A 9 12.45 12.67 42.77
CA ILE A 9 11.76 11.39 42.50
C ILE A 9 10.49 11.63 41.67
N GLY A 10 9.71 12.67 42.01
CA GLY A 10 8.52 13.04 41.24
C GLY A 10 8.84 13.37 39.78
N LEU A 11 9.89 14.15 39.53
CA LEU A 11 10.33 14.48 38.17
C LEU A 11 10.74 13.23 37.38
N ILE A 12 11.52 12.33 37.98
CA ILE A 12 11.94 11.07 37.33
C ILE A 12 10.72 10.26 36.89
N ILE A 13 9.71 10.13 37.76
CA ILE A 13 8.49 9.39 37.44
C ILE A 13 7.73 10.05 36.28
N VAL A 14 7.57 11.38 36.30
CA VAL A 14 6.87 12.13 35.24
C VAL A 14 7.60 11.99 33.90
N PHE A 15 8.92 12.17 33.88
CA PHE A 15 9.71 12.00 32.66
C PHE A 15 9.69 10.56 32.16
N GLY A 16 9.80 9.57 33.06
CA GLY A 16 9.74 8.15 32.72
C GLY A 16 8.39 7.76 32.13
N ALA A 17 7.28 8.19 32.73
CA ALA A 17 5.94 7.95 32.22
C ALA A 17 5.73 8.61 30.85
N GLY A 18 6.19 9.85 30.68
CA GLY A 18 6.14 10.56 29.39
C GLY A 18 6.94 9.86 28.30
N PHE A 19 8.15 9.38 28.61
CA PHE A 19 8.98 8.64 27.67
C PHE A 19 8.32 7.34 27.19
N ILE A 20 7.74 6.56 28.12
CA ILE A 20 7.02 5.33 27.81
C ILE A 20 5.80 5.63 26.92
N TYR A 21 5.02 6.66 27.27
CA TYR A 21 3.85 7.07 26.50
C TYR A 21 4.22 7.45 25.06
N ILE A 22 5.23 8.30 24.88
CA ILE A 22 5.69 8.73 23.55
C ILE A 22 6.19 7.52 22.75
N THR A 23 7.02 6.67 23.34
CA THR A 23 7.55 5.47 22.66
C THR A 23 6.41 4.55 22.19
N SER A 24 5.44 4.30 23.06
CA SER A 24 4.24 3.52 22.74
C SER A 24 3.45 4.16 21.58
N ARG A 25 3.28 5.48 21.60
CA ARG A 25 2.56 6.20 20.56
C ARG A 25 3.29 6.15 19.20
N ILE A 26 4.61 6.32 19.17
CA ILE A 26 5.41 6.19 17.95
C ILE A 26 5.22 4.79 17.34
N ASN A 27 5.38 3.74 18.15
CA ASN A 27 5.24 2.37 17.69
C ASN A 27 3.81 2.07 17.20
N SER A 28 2.79 2.56 17.89
CA SER A 28 1.39 2.39 17.47
C SER A 28 1.11 3.05 16.11
N LEU A 29 1.62 4.26 15.88
CA LEU A 29 1.48 4.95 14.59
C LEU A 29 2.27 4.26 13.47
N GLU A 30 3.47 3.75 13.78
CA GLU A 30 4.27 2.99 12.83
C GLU A 30 3.56 1.70 12.41
N ILE A 31 3.05 0.93 13.38
CA ILE A 31 2.30 -0.31 13.12
C ILE A 31 1.09 0.00 12.25
N ALA A 32 0.32 1.04 12.57
CA ALA A 32 -0.81 1.45 11.74
C ALA A 32 -0.42 1.76 10.29
N SER A 33 0.72 2.42 10.05
CA SER A 33 1.25 2.63 8.70
C SER A 33 1.66 1.32 8.02
N ARG A 34 2.29 0.38 8.76
CA ARG A 34 2.70 -0.93 8.22
C ARG A 34 1.51 -1.80 7.84
N ASP A 35 0.48 -1.84 8.68
CA ASP A 35 -0.72 -2.63 8.44
C ASP A 35 -1.42 -2.15 7.16
N ARG A 36 -1.54 -0.83 6.97
CA ARG A 36 -2.06 -0.25 5.71
C ARG A 36 -1.17 -0.53 4.50
N GLY A 37 0.15 -0.63 4.70
CA GLY A 37 1.07 -1.04 3.65
C GLY A 37 0.86 -2.49 3.22
N ALA A 38 0.50 -3.38 4.15
CA ALA A 38 0.18 -4.77 3.85
C ALA A 38 -1.16 -4.93 3.09
N GLU A 39 -2.14 -4.06 3.34
CA GLU A 39 -3.38 -4.00 2.55
C GLU A 39 -3.07 -3.67 1.08
N ILE A 40 -2.16 -2.71 0.82
CA ILE A 40 -1.68 -2.39 -0.53
C ILE A 40 -1.03 -3.62 -1.18
N ASP A 41 -0.15 -4.32 -0.45
CA ASP A 41 0.49 -5.54 -0.97
C ASP A 41 -0.56 -6.61 -1.34
N SER A 42 -1.51 -6.87 -0.46
CA SER A 42 -2.58 -7.85 -0.72
C SER A 42 -3.36 -7.52 -1.98
N THR A 43 -3.72 -6.25 -2.17
CA THR A 43 -4.47 -5.80 -3.33
C THR A 43 -3.66 -5.87 -4.63
N ILE A 44 -2.38 -5.52 -4.60
CA ILE A 44 -1.47 -5.67 -5.75
C ILE A 44 -1.37 -7.15 -6.13
N TRP A 45 -1.21 -8.03 -5.13
CA TRP A 45 -1.14 -9.48 -5.36
C TRP A 45 -2.44 -10.00 -5.98
N ASP A 46 -3.60 -9.66 -5.41
CA ASP A 46 -4.91 -10.07 -5.94
C ASP A 46 -5.10 -9.58 -7.38
N ARG A 47 -4.76 -8.32 -7.65
CA ARG A 47 -4.86 -7.73 -8.99
C ARG A 47 -3.94 -8.45 -9.98
N THR A 48 -2.73 -8.81 -9.57
CA THR A 48 -1.80 -9.59 -10.41
C THR A 48 -2.34 -11.00 -10.67
N PHE A 49 -2.90 -11.67 -9.66
CA PHE A 49 -3.50 -12.99 -9.82
C PHE A 49 -4.67 -12.97 -10.81
N ARG A 50 -5.56 -11.97 -10.73
CA ARG A 50 -6.66 -11.80 -11.69
C ARG A 50 -6.16 -11.57 -13.11
N LEU A 51 -5.08 -10.80 -13.25
CA LEU A 51 -4.42 -10.60 -14.55
C LEU A 51 -3.95 -11.93 -15.13
N SER A 52 -3.22 -12.74 -14.35
CA SER A 52 -2.77 -14.06 -14.80
C SER A 52 -3.92 -14.92 -15.32
N LYS A 53 -5.07 -14.91 -14.63
CA LYS A 53 -6.27 -15.65 -15.07
C LYS A 53 -6.89 -15.13 -16.35
N MET A 54 -6.91 -13.81 -16.57
CA MET A 54 -7.33 -13.26 -17.85
C MET A 54 -6.38 -13.66 -18.99
N ILE A 55 -5.07 -13.64 -18.76
CA ILE A 55 -4.08 -14.06 -19.76
C ILE A 55 -4.19 -15.56 -20.11
N GLU A 56 -4.49 -16.42 -19.13
CA GLU A 56 -4.78 -17.84 -19.39
C GLU A 56 -5.94 -18.01 -20.38
N VAL A 57 -7.05 -17.27 -20.19
CA VAL A 57 -8.20 -17.31 -21.11
C VAL A 57 -7.84 -16.79 -22.51
N LEU A 58 -7.04 -15.72 -22.61
CA LEU A 58 -6.57 -15.21 -23.90
C LEU A 58 -5.75 -16.26 -24.64
N ARG A 59 -4.84 -16.95 -23.93
CA ARG A 59 -4.01 -18.02 -24.49
C ARG A 59 -4.84 -19.22 -24.96
N ASP A 60 -5.84 -19.63 -24.18
CA ASP A 60 -6.71 -20.77 -24.55
C ASP A 60 -7.56 -20.48 -25.79
N LYS A 61 -7.75 -19.20 -26.12
CA LYS A 61 -8.43 -18.73 -27.34
C LYS A 61 -7.47 -18.36 -28.48
N ASP A 62 -6.18 -18.61 -28.32
CA ASP A 62 -5.12 -18.29 -29.29
C ASP A 62 -5.07 -16.78 -29.65
N ILE A 63 -5.38 -15.92 -28.66
CA ILE A 63 -5.27 -14.45 -28.81
C ILE A 63 -3.88 -14.01 -28.36
N GLU A 64 -3.04 -13.65 -29.35
CA GLU A 64 -1.73 -13.08 -29.09
C GLU A 64 -1.84 -11.76 -28.31
N ASN A 65 -1.00 -11.61 -27.28
CA ASN A 65 -0.93 -10.40 -26.48
C ASN A 65 0.49 -10.15 -26.00
N ASP A 66 0.85 -8.88 -25.82
CA ASP A 66 2.15 -8.42 -25.32
C ASP A 66 2.10 -8.03 -23.83
N ILE A 67 1.18 -8.63 -23.08
CA ILE A 67 0.96 -8.30 -21.68
C ILE A 67 1.96 -9.07 -20.82
N ASP A 68 2.90 -8.34 -20.23
CA ASP A 68 3.81 -8.90 -19.24
C ASP A 68 3.08 -9.01 -17.89
N VAL A 69 3.02 -10.23 -17.36
CA VAL A 69 2.42 -10.51 -16.05
C VAL A 69 3.53 -10.44 -15.01
N PRO A 70 3.49 -9.48 -14.08
CA PRO A 70 4.48 -9.41 -13.00
C PRO A 70 4.58 -10.75 -12.25
N ASP A 71 5.80 -11.24 -12.03
CA ASP A 71 6.01 -12.43 -11.20
C ASP A 71 5.49 -12.20 -9.78
N THR A 72 4.46 -12.97 -9.40
CA THR A 72 3.82 -12.91 -8.09
C THR A 72 4.74 -13.40 -6.97
N ASN A 73 5.71 -14.27 -7.27
CA ASN A 73 6.67 -14.77 -6.27
C ASN A 73 7.75 -13.75 -5.94
N ALA A 74 7.99 -12.77 -6.83
CA ALA A 74 8.92 -11.68 -6.59
C ALA A 74 8.33 -10.58 -5.68
N PHE A 75 7.06 -10.68 -5.30
CA PHE A 75 6.35 -9.69 -4.51
C PHE A 75 5.86 -10.30 -3.18
N GLY A 76 6.51 -9.88 -2.09
CA GLY A 76 6.18 -10.32 -0.73
C GLY A 76 5.49 -9.23 0.08
N LEU A 77 4.84 -9.66 1.17
CA LEU A 77 4.31 -8.77 2.19
C LEU A 77 5.43 -7.91 2.79
N GLY A 78 5.16 -6.62 2.99
CA GLY A 78 6.12 -5.66 3.53
C GLY A 78 7.03 -5.05 2.47
N SER A 79 6.60 -5.03 1.20
CA SER A 79 7.33 -4.34 0.13
C SER A 79 7.42 -2.84 0.40
N SER A 80 8.47 -2.18 -0.11
CA SER A 80 8.59 -0.73 0.07
C SER A 80 7.50 0.01 -0.75
N PRO A 81 7.03 1.18 -0.30
CA PRO A 81 6.01 1.96 -1.04
C PRO A 81 6.41 2.28 -2.47
N MET A 82 7.71 2.47 -2.73
CA MET A 82 8.26 2.66 -4.07
C MET A 82 8.03 1.44 -4.97
N ILE A 83 8.34 0.24 -4.47
CA ILE A 83 8.13 -1.02 -5.22
C ILE A 83 6.64 -1.26 -5.43
N GLN A 84 5.81 -1.04 -4.40
CA GLN A 84 4.37 -1.15 -4.50
C GLN A 84 3.80 -0.20 -5.59
N SER A 85 4.27 1.05 -5.62
CA SER A 85 3.84 2.05 -6.62
C SER A 85 4.24 1.63 -8.04
N MET A 86 5.49 1.18 -8.23
CA MET A 86 5.96 0.69 -9.53
C MET A 86 5.14 -0.51 -10.05
N ARG A 87 4.75 -1.43 -9.16
CA ARG A 87 3.88 -2.56 -9.54
C ARG A 87 2.46 -2.12 -9.88
N ALA A 88 1.90 -1.16 -9.13
CA ALA A 88 0.61 -0.58 -9.46
C ALA A 88 0.60 0.03 -10.87
N GLU A 89 1.67 0.73 -11.26
CA GLU A 89 1.83 1.28 -12.62
C GLU A 89 1.92 0.19 -13.69
N GLN A 90 2.65 -0.90 -13.44
CA GLN A 90 2.71 -2.04 -14.35
C GLN A 90 1.32 -2.66 -14.58
N LEU A 91 0.53 -2.82 -13.52
CA LEU A 91 -0.83 -3.34 -13.62
C LEU A 91 -1.76 -2.40 -14.37
N ASP A 92 -1.57 -1.08 -14.25
CA ASP A 92 -2.31 -0.10 -15.06
C ASP A 92 -1.91 -0.07 -16.54
N ASN A 93 -0.64 -0.37 -16.85
CA ASN A 93 -0.21 -0.60 -18.22
C ASN A 93 -0.88 -1.87 -18.79
N ALA A 94 -0.93 -2.94 -18.00
CA ALA A 94 -1.60 -4.19 -18.39
C ALA A 94 -3.11 -3.97 -18.61
N ASP A 95 -3.78 -3.19 -17.76
CA ASP A 95 -5.20 -2.81 -17.90
C ASP A 95 -5.46 -2.12 -19.24
N ARG A 96 -4.61 -1.15 -19.62
CA ARG A 96 -4.71 -0.47 -20.92
C ARG A 96 -4.59 -1.43 -22.09
N LYS A 97 -3.70 -2.42 -22.02
CA LYS A 97 -3.55 -3.46 -23.04
C LYS A 97 -4.77 -4.38 -23.09
N ILE A 98 -5.29 -4.81 -21.95
CA ILE A 98 -6.55 -5.60 -21.87
C ILE A 98 -7.70 -4.85 -22.53
N ARG A 99 -7.85 -3.55 -22.25
CA ARG A 99 -8.91 -2.73 -22.85
C ARG A 99 -8.80 -2.64 -24.37
N LYS A 100 -7.57 -2.59 -24.90
CA LYS A 100 -7.34 -2.65 -26.35
C LYS A 100 -7.78 -4.01 -26.92
N ILE A 101 -7.41 -5.11 -26.28
CA ILE A 101 -7.82 -6.47 -26.67
C ILE A 101 -9.35 -6.60 -26.63
N LEU A 102 -10.02 -6.05 -25.62
CA LEU A 102 -11.48 -6.09 -25.53
C LEU A 102 -12.18 -5.31 -26.66
N LYS A 103 -11.54 -4.28 -27.23
CA LYS A 103 -12.05 -3.58 -28.42
C LYS A 103 -11.93 -4.44 -29.68
N GLU A 104 -10.85 -5.22 -29.78
CA GLU A 104 -10.58 -6.13 -30.91
C GLU A 104 -11.38 -7.45 -30.81
N HIS A 105 -11.65 -7.90 -29.58
CA HIS A 105 -12.28 -9.18 -29.22
C HIS A 105 -13.42 -9.00 -28.20
N PRO A 106 -14.53 -8.36 -28.58
CA PRO A 106 -15.65 -8.07 -27.66
C PRO A 106 -16.36 -9.33 -27.13
N GLU A 107 -16.21 -10.47 -27.80
CA GLU A 107 -16.73 -11.77 -27.37
C GLU A 107 -16.16 -12.23 -26.02
N LEU A 108 -14.97 -11.75 -25.63
CA LEU A 108 -14.35 -12.07 -24.34
C LEU A 108 -15.22 -11.66 -23.14
N ILE A 109 -16.03 -10.61 -23.28
CA ILE A 109 -16.93 -10.16 -22.22
C ILE A 109 -18.05 -11.19 -21.95
N LYS A 110 -18.37 -12.03 -22.94
CA LYS A 110 -19.37 -13.09 -22.80
C LYS A 110 -18.80 -14.32 -22.09
N GLU A 111 -17.49 -14.47 -22.05
CA GLU A 111 -16.83 -15.53 -21.30
C GLU A 111 -16.91 -15.25 -19.81
N GLU A 112 -17.58 -16.14 -19.08
CA GLU A 112 -17.85 -15.95 -17.66
C GLU A 112 -16.55 -15.80 -16.85
N GLU A 113 -15.56 -16.66 -17.12
CA GLU A 113 -14.28 -16.64 -16.41
C GLU A 113 -13.50 -15.33 -16.65
N PHE A 114 -13.45 -14.86 -17.89
CA PHE A 114 -12.78 -13.60 -18.22
C PHE A 114 -13.48 -12.42 -17.55
N ARG A 115 -14.82 -12.36 -17.67
CA ARG A 115 -15.63 -11.28 -17.09
C ARG A 115 -15.50 -11.21 -15.57
N ILE A 116 -15.53 -12.34 -14.87
CA ILE A 116 -15.36 -12.38 -13.40
C ILE A 116 -13.98 -11.88 -12.99
N ASN A 117 -12.92 -12.29 -13.70
CA ASN A 117 -11.57 -11.86 -13.36
C ASN A 117 -11.35 -10.38 -13.70
N LEU A 118 -11.93 -9.87 -14.80
CA LEU A 118 -11.90 -8.45 -15.15
C LEU A 118 -12.59 -7.58 -14.10
N ASP A 119 -13.77 -7.98 -13.64
CA ASP A 119 -14.51 -7.25 -12.61
C ASP A 119 -13.74 -7.19 -11.29
N LYS A 120 -13.18 -8.31 -10.85
CA LYS A 120 -12.32 -8.37 -9.66
C LYS A 120 -11.02 -7.58 -9.84
N PHE A 121 -10.44 -7.59 -11.03
CA PHE A 121 -9.24 -6.80 -11.36
C PHE A 121 -9.52 -5.29 -11.24
N ASN A 122 -10.67 -4.84 -11.72
CA ASN A 122 -11.11 -3.45 -11.61
C ASN A 122 -11.48 -3.07 -10.16
N THR A 123 -12.13 -3.98 -9.43
CA THR A 123 -12.44 -3.79 -8.00
C THR A 123 -11.16 -3.60 -7.18
N ALA A 124 -10.16 -4.48 -7.37
CA ALA A 124 -8.87 -4.36 -6.71
C ALA A 124 -8.17 -3.03 -7.03
N ARG A 125 -8.34 -2.49 -8.24
CA ARG A 125 -7.82 -1.14 -8.58
C ARG A 125 -8.46 -0.03 -7.75
N GLN A 126 -9.78 -0.09 -7.52
CA GLN A 126 -10.49 0.87 -6.69
C GLN A 126 -10.11 0.72 -5.21
N GLU A 127 -9.97 -0.50 -4.72
CA GLU A 127 -9.49 -0.77 -3.37
C GLU A 127 -8.07 -0.25 -3.16
N LEU A 128 -7.18 -0.41 -4.15
CA LEU A 128 -5.82 0.13 -4.11
C LEU A 128 -5.83 1.65 -3.93
N PHE A 129 -6.77 2.35 -4.55
CA PHE A 129 -6.98 3.78 -4.32
C PHE A 129 -7.31 4.08 -2.86
N ALA A 130 -8.31 3.41 -2.30
CA ALA A 130 -8.70 3.61 -0.91
C ALA A 130 -7.54 3.28 0.07
N TYR A 131 -6.84 2.16 -0.14
CA TYR A 131 -5.72 1.74 0.69
C TYR A 131 -4.51 2.68 0.58
N SER A 132 -4.23 3.22 -0.61
CA SER A 132 -3.17 4.21 -0.79
C SER A 132 -3.41 5.49 0.01
N LEU A 133 -4.66 5.97 0.04
CA LEU A 133 -5.05 7.14 0.84
C LEU A 133 -4.95 6.84 2.34
N ALA A 134 -5.42 5.67 2.77
CA ALA A 134 -5.34 5.24 4.16
C ALA A 134 -3.87 5.12 4.63
N TYR A 135 -3.02 4.49 3.81
CA TYR A 135 -1.58 4.41 4.05
C TYR A 135 -0.95 5.80 4.18
N ASN A 136 -1.17 6.68 3.20
CA ASN A 136 -0.59 8.02 3.21
C ASN A 136 -1.06 8.85 4.42
N LYS A 137 -2.31 8.68 4.84
CA LYS A 137 -2.83 9.32 6.06
C LYS A 137 -2.13 8.79 7.32
N CYS A 138 -1.99 7.48 7.48
CA CYS A 138 -1.30 6.87 8.63
C CYS A 138 0.18 7.22 8.64
N THR A 139 0.86 7.15 7.50
CA THR A 139 2.26 7.52 7.33
C THR A 139 2.48 9.01 7.61
N GLY A 140 1.61 9.89 7.11
CA GLY A 140 1.66 11.32 7.40
C GLY A 140 1.49 11.62 8.89
N ALA A 141 0.57 10.93 9.58
CA ALA A 141 0.39 11.06 11.03
C ALA A 141 1.62 10.58 11.81
N TYR A 142 2.24 9.46 11.40
CA TYR A 142 3.49 8.98 11.97
C TYR A 142 4.64 9.97 11.78
N ASN A 143 4.91 10.40 10.52
CA ASN A 143 5.98 11.34 10.19
C ASN A 143 5.80 12.66 10.95
N SER A 144 4.58 13.20 10.96
CA SER A 144 4.24 14.43 11.70
C SER A 144 4.43 14.26 13.23
N TYR A 145 4.11 13.10 13.79
CA TYR A 145 4.31 12.87 15.22
C TYR A 145 5.80 12.82 15.57
N ILE A 146 6.61 12.08 14.80
CA ILE A 146 8.05 11.95 15.09
C ILE A 146 8.85 13.23 14.77
N SER A 147 8.32 14.16 13.98
CA SER A 147 8.99 15.45 13.73
C SER A 147 8.81 16.47 14.87
N ASN A 148 7.84 16.28 15.76
CA ASN A 148 7.48 17.25 16.81
C ASN A 148 8.21 16.97 18.14
N ILE A 149 8.60 18.01 18.87
CA ILE A 149 9.16 17.89 20.23
C ILE A 149 8.02 17.60 21.22
N PRO A 150 8.20 16.69 22.21
CA PRO A 150 9.42 15.94 22.55
C PRO A 150 9.60 14.61 21.80
N ALA A 151 8.66 14.22 20.93
CA ALA A 151 8.67 12.95 20.24
C ALA A 151 9.89 12.76 19.30
N SER A 152 10.40 13.84 18.69
CA SER A 152 11.58 13.79 17.82
C SER A 152 12.86 13.34 18.52
N PHE A 153 13.03 13.69 19.80
CA PHE A 153 14.15 13.20 20.59
C PHE A 153 14.02 11.70 20.87
N VAL A 154 12.83 11.26 21.28
CA VAL A 154 12.53 9.84 21.53
C VAL A 154 12.64 9.01 20.25
N ALA A 155 12.18 9.55 19.11
CA ALA A 155 12.29 8.93 17.80
C ALA A 155 13.77 8.72 17.41
N THR A 156 14.60 9.76 17.58
CA THR A 156 16.05 9.69 17.30
C THR A 156 16.75 8.63 18.16
N LEU A 157 16.45 8.59 19.47
CA LEU A 157 16.98 7.57 20.38
C LEU A 157 16.58 6.15 19.97
N ASN A 158 15.34 5.98 19.48
CA ASN A 158 14.81 4.69 19.03
C ASN A 158 15.10 4.39 17.54
N LYS A 159 15.96 5.18 16.87
CA LYS A 159 16.31 5.04 15.44
C LYS A 159 15.08 5.00 14.52
N LYS A 160 14.05 5.78 14.84
CA LYS A 160 12.84 5.94 14.04
C LYS A 160 13.05 7.08 13.06
N SER A 161 12.70 6.86 11.80
CA SER A 161 12.83 7.83 10.71
C SER A 161 11.50 7.99 9.98
N ASP A 162 11.40 9.05 9.19
CA ASP A 162 10.29 9.25 8.27
C ASP A 162 10.14 8.05 7.33
N ARG A 163 8.88 7.74 7.02
CA ARG A 163 8.49 6.71 6.06
C ARG A 163 8.08 7.37 4.75
N GLN A 164 8.39 6.70 3.65
CA GLN A 164 8.00 7.17 2.31
C GLN A 164 6.49 7.10 2.15
N LEU A 165 5.93 8.10 1.47
CA LEU A 165 4.54 8.06 1.02
C LEU A 165 4.42 7.15 -0.21
N PHE A 166 3.23 6.60 -0.40
CA PHE A 166 2.86 5.88 -1.61
C PHE A 166 2.61 6.91 -2.73
N GLY A 167 3.49 6.90 -3.73
CA GLY A 167 3.64 7.95 -4.75
C GLY A 167 3.00 7.60 -6.09
N TYR A 168 1.95 6.81 -6.09
CA TYR A 168 1.30 6.35 -7.32
C TYR A 168 0.23 7.34 -7.81
N ILE A 169 0.34 7.73 -9.08
CA ILE A 169 -0.65 8.55 -9.77
C ILE A 169 -1.62 7.62 -10.48
N PHE A 170 -2.86 7.59 -10.01
CA PHE A 170 -3.92 6.81 -10.65
C PHE A 170 -4.22 7.41 -12.03
N ALA A 171 -3.87 6.68 -13.09
CA ALA A 171 -4.18 7.11 -14.44
C ALA A 171 -5.70 7.08 -14.65
N GLU A 172 -6.31 8.15 -15.16
CA GLU A 172 -7.70 8.07 -15.61
C GLU A 172 -7.79 7.09 -16.78
N LEU A 173 -8.48 5.97 -16.58
CA LEU A 173 -8.87 5.11 -17.68
C LEU A 173 -10.12 5.73 -18.27
N LYS A 174 -9.95 6.65 -19.22
CA LYS A 174 -11.08 7.14 -20.01
C LYS A 174 -11.69 5.94 -20.74
N GLU A 175 -12.95 5.67 -20.46
CA GLU A 175 -13.79 4.91 -21.38
C GLU A 175 -13.92 5.78 -22.64
N GLU A 176 -13.01 5.58 -23.59
CA GLU A 176 -13.24 6.14 -24.91
C GLU A 176 -14.43 5.40 -25.52
N PRO A 177 -15.45 6.14 -26.00
CA PRO A 177 -16.72 5.60 -26.48
C PRO A 177 -16.57 4.64 -27.65
#